data_AF-A0A349VPQ5-F1
#
_entry.id   AF-A0A349VPQ5-F1
#
_cell.length_a   1.000
_cell.length_b   1.000
_cell.length_c   1.000
_cell.angle_alpha   90.00
_cell.angle_beta   90.00
_cell.angle_gamma   90.00
#
_symmetry.space_group_name_H-M   'P 1'
#
loop_
_entity.id
_entity.type
_entity.pdbx_description
1 polymer ?
#
loop_
_entity_poly.entity_id
_entity_poly.type
_entity_poly.pdbx_seq_one_letter_code
_entity_poly.pdbx_strand_id
1 'polypeptide(L)' 'MTNYTDEEKKILSKVDHTLLRTTSTLPEIKALCKAALAAGTASVCIPPCYVNDAAQFLKGQLPVCTVIGFPNG' A
#
# COMPACT_ATOMS: atom_id res chain seq x y z
N MET A 1 14.56 -1.60 -12.54
CA MET A 1 14.68 -1.97 -11.11
C MET A 1 15.23 -0.75 -10.39
N THR A 2 14.48 -0.20 -9.45
CA THR A 2 14.94 0.97 -8.68
C THR A 2 15.94 0.47 -7.65
N ASN A 3 17.20 0.90 -7.76
CA ASN A 3 18.24 0.49 -6.82
C ASN A 3 18.22 1.46 -5.63
N TYR A 4 17.45 1.11 -4.60
CA TYR A 4 17.48 1.81 -3.31
C TYR A 4 18.77 1.47 -2.57
N THR A 5 19.41 2.50 -2.01
CA THR A 5 20.47 2.38 -1.00
C THR A 5 19.95 1.67 0.25
N ASP A 6 20.85 1.17 1.09
CA ASP A 6 20.44 0.45 2.30
C ASP A 6 19.75 1.37 3.33
N GLU A 7 20.14 2.64 3.40
CA GLU A 7 19.43 3.64 4.20
C GLU A 7 18.02 3.91 3.66
N GLU A 8 17.82 4.00 2.34
CA GLU A 8 16.48 4.15 1.75
C GLU A 8 15.60 2.93 2.03
N LYS A 9 16.12 1.71 1.89
CA LYS A 9 15.36 0.49 2.23
C LYS A 9 14.93 0.48 3.69
N LYS A 10 15.83 0.91 4.59
CA LYS A 10 15.53 1.01 6.02
C LYS A 10 14.41 2.02 6.31
N ILE A 11 14.39 3.15 5.60
CA ILE A 11 13.29 4.12 5.69
C ILE A 11 12.00 3.50 5.12
N LEU A 12 12.05 2.95 3.90
CA LEU A 12 10.89 2.38 3.22
C LEU A 12 10.22 1.27 4.04
N SER A 13 10.99 0.43 4.74
CA SER A 13 10.47 -0.63 5.63
C SER A 13 9.63 -0.13 6.80
N LYS A 14 9.54 1.20 7.00
CA LYS A 14 8.71 1.88 8.02
C LYS A 14 7.60 2.74 7.42
N VAL A 15 7.42 2.70 6.09
CA VAL A 15 6.45 3.53 5.37
C VAL A 15 5.23 2.71 4.99
N ASP A 16 4.05 3.31 5.14
CA ASP A 16 2.80 2.82 4.56
C ASP A 16 2.61 3.42 3.16
N HIS A 17 2.72 2.59 2.12
CA HIS A 17 2.54 3.05 0.76
C HIS A 17 1.05 3.36 0.51
N THR A 18 0.72 4.64 0.38
CA THR A 18 -0.65 5.12 0.54
C THR A 18 -1.28 5.57 -0.77
N LEU A 19 -2.53 5.17 -1.01
CA LEU A 19 -3.40 5.74 -2.04
C LEU A 19 -4.83 5.84 -1.49
N LEU A 20 -5.24 7.02 -1.00
CA LEU A 20 -6.55 7.25 -0.38
C LEU A 20 -7.45 8.20 -1.20
N ARG A 21 -7.17 8.36 -2.50
CA ARG A 21 -7.99 9.23 -3.35
C ARG A 21 -9.37 8.57 -3.55
N THR A 22 -10.44 9.35 -3.40
CA THR A 22 -11.83 8.84 -3.56
C THR A 22 -12.13 8.34 -4.97
N THR A 23 -11.36 8.78 -5.97
CA THR A 23 -11.47 8.36 -7.37
C THR A 23 -10.54 7.20 -7.74
N SER A 24 -9.82 6.62 -6.77
CA SER A 24 -8.94 5.48 -7.02
C SER A 24 -9.71 4.27 -7.51
N THR A 25 -9.10 3.55 -8.44
CA THR A 25 -9.64 2.35 -9.09
C THR A 25 -8.92 1.09 -8.62
N LEU A 26 -9.59 -0.06 -8.71
CA LEU A 26 -8.99 -1.34 -8.34
C LEU A 26 -7.66 -1.65 -9.08
N PRO A 27 -7.51 -1.38 -10.39
CA PRO A 27 -6.22 -1.55 -11.08
C PRO A 27 -5.09 -0.69 -10.49
N GLU A 28 -5.37 0.55 -10.08
CA GLU A 28 -4.40 1.42 -9.42
C GLU A 28 -4.01 0.88 -8.05
N ILE A 29 -4.97 0.35 -7.27
CA ILE A 29 -4.70 -0.30 -5.98
C ILE A 29 -3.80 -1.53 -6.17
N LYS A 30 -4.04 -2.35 -7.21
CA LYS A 30 -3.17 -3.49 -7.53
C LYS A 30 -1.77 -3.04 -7.96
N ALA A 31 -1.67 -1.95 -8.71
CA ALA A 31 -0.38 -1.36 -9.09
C ALA A 31 0.39 -0.84 -7.86
N LEU A 32 -0.30 -0.16 -6.94
CA LEU A 32 0.23 0.28 -5.65
C LEU A 32 0.78 -0.91 -4.85
N CYS A 33 0.01 -2.00 -4.72
CA CYS A 33 0.43 -3.21 -4.02
C CYS A 33 1.72 -3.81 -4.62
N LYS A 34 1.82 -3.85 -5.95
CA LYS A 34 3.04 -4.33 -6.63
C LYS A 34 4.24 -3.42 -6.36
N ALA A 35 4.03 -2.10 -6.40
CA ALA A 35 5.09 -1.14 -6.12
C ALA A 35 5.56 -1.22 -4.66
N ALA A 36 4.63 -1.35 -3.71
CA ALA A 36 4.89 -1.52 -2.28
C ALA A 36 5.72 -2.78 -2.00
N LEU A 37 5.35 -3.91 -2.60
CA LEU A 37 6.13 -5.16 -2.51
C LEU A 37 7.54 -5.00 -3.09
N ALA A 38 7.66 -4.39 -4.28
CA ALA A 38 8.95 -4.18 -4.93
C ALA A 38 9.87 -3.23 -4.14
N ALA A 39 9.29 -2.26 -3.43
CA ALA A 39 10.01 -1.30 -2.60
C ALA A 39 10.30 -1.80 -1.18
N GLY A 40 9.68 -2.90 -0.73
CA GLY A 40 9.87 -3.44 0.62
C GLY A 40 9.27 -2.54 1.71
N THR A 41 8.12 -1.92 1.43
CA THR A 41 7.45 -1.05 2.40
C THR A 41 6.84 -1.81 3.58
N ALA A 42 6.45 -1.12 4.65
CA ALA A 42 5.86 -1.73 5.84
C ALA A 42 4.45 -2.30 5.57
N SER A 43 3.62 -1.51 4.86
CA SER A 43 2.25 -1.88 4.51
C SER A 43 1.77 -1.07 3.30
N VAL A 44 0.56 -1.38 2.81
CA VAL A 44 -0.20 -0.44 1.96
C VAL A 44 -1.34 0.19 2.74
N CYS A 45 -1.60 1.48 2.54
CA CYS A 45 -2.76 2.17 3.12
C CYS A 45 -3.75 2.57 2.01
N ILE A 46 -4.94 1.98 2.03
CA ILE A 46 -5.92 2.06 0.93
C ILE A 46 -7.36 2.29 1.45
N PRO A 47 -8.32 2.71 0.60
CA PRO A 47 -9.70 2.91 1.01
C PRO A 47 -10.33 1.59 1.48
N PRO A 48 -11.22 1.61 2.49
CA PRO A 48 -11.79 0.40 3.09
C PRO A 48 -12.44 -0.56 2.09
N CYS A 49 -13.08 -0.02 1.04
CA CYS A 49 -13.76 -0.81 0.02
C CYS A 49 -12.83 -1.75 -0.76
N TYR A 50 -11.52 -1.48 -0.80
CA TYR A 50 -10.53 -2.29 -1.53
C TYR A 50 -9.75 -3.25 -0.63
N VAL A 51 -9.98 -3.26 0.69
CA VAL A 51 -9.20 -4.08 1.63
C VAL A 51 -9.29 -5.56 1.30
N ASN A 52 -10.47 -6.08 0.97
CA ASN A 52 -10.66 -7.49 0.61
C ASN A 52 -9.90 -7.84 -0.68
N ASP A 53 -10.03 -7.02 -1.73
CA ASP A 53 -9.32 -7.24 -2.99
C ASP A 53 -7.80 -7.22 -2.81
N ALA A 54 -7.29 -6.25 -2.04
CA ALA A 54 -5.86 -6.11 -1.78
C ALA A 54 -5.32 -7.28 -0.93
N ALA A 55 -6.04 -7.70 0.11
CA ALA A 55 -5.66 -8.85 0.93
C ALA A 55 -5.58 -10.14 0.10
N GLN A 56 -6.57 -10.39 -0.76
CA GLN A 56 -6.57 -11.53 -1.68
C GLN A 56 -5.43 -11.45 -2.70
N PHE A 57 -5.16 -10.26 -3.24
CA PHE A 57 -4.08 -10.04 -4.20
C PHE A 57 -2.69 -10.26 -3.57
N LEU A 58 -2.47 -9.73 -2.36
CA LEU A 58 -1.19 -9.79 -1.65
C LEU A 58 -0.91 -11.17 -1.03
N LYS A 59 -1.94 -11.95 -0.72
CA LYS A 59 -1.82 -13.29 -0.11
C LYS A 59 -0.95 -13.30 1.16
N GLY A 60 -1.08 -12.26 1.98
CA GLY A 60 -0.32 -12.13 3.23
C GLY A 60 1.15 -11.71 3.09
N GLN A 61 1.64 -11.42 1.87
CA GLN A 61 3.03 -10.97 1.66
C GLN A 61 3.30 -9.56 2.20
N LEU A 62 2.25 -8.74 2.33
CA LEU A 62 2.34 -7.37 2.83
C LEU A 62 1.08 -7.03 3.64
N PRO A 63 1.21 -6.41 4.82
CA PRO A 63 0.07 -5.93 5.58
C PRO A 63 -0.77 -4.90 4.80
N VAL A 64 -2.09 -4.93 5.05
CA VAL A 64 -3.05 -3.95 4.50
C VAL A 64 -3.57 -3.10 5.64
N CYS A 65 -3.32 -1.79 5.54
CA CYS A 65 -3.80 -0.73 6.41
C CYS A 65 -4.96 0.01 5.73
N THR A 66 -5.87 0.55 6.53
CA THR A 66 -6.97 1.40 6.03
C THR A 66 -7.34 2.45 7.07
N VAL A 67 -8.19 3.39 6.68
CA VAL A 67 -8.65 4.52 7.50
C VAL A 67 -10.15 4.40 7.79
N ILE A 68 -10.59 4.88 8.95
CA ILE A 68 -12.00 4.93 9.36
C ILE A 68 -12.34 6.38 9.72
N GLY A 69 -13.52 6.86 9.29
CA GLY A 69 -13.92 8.27 9.50
C GLY A 69 -13.04 9.27 8.74
N PHE A 70 -12.57 8.91 7.53
CA PHE A 70 -11.68 9.77 6.73
C PHE A 70 -12.35 10.16 5.40
N PRO A 71 -12.19 11.40 4.91
CA PRO A 71 -11.37 12.48 5.49
C PRO A 71 -12.09 13.36 6.53
N ASN A 72 -13.41 13.23 6.66
CA ASN A 72 -14.23 14.23 7.36
C ASN A 72 -14.51 13.93 8.84
N GLY A 73 -14.11 12.77 9.37
CA GLY A 73 -14.52 12.24 10.68
C GLY A 73 -15.71 11.31 10.58
#